data_AF-T1ALH6-F1
#
_entry.id   AF-T1ALH6-F1
#
_cell.length_a   1.000
_cell.length_b   1.000
_cell.length_c   1.000
_cell.angle_alpha   90.00
_cell.angle_beta   90.00
_cell.angle_gamma   90.00
#
_symmetry.space_group_name_H-M   'P 1'
#
loop_
_entity.id
_entity.type
_entity.pdbx_description
1 polymer ?
#
loop_
_entity_poly.entity_id
_entity_poly.type
_entity_poly.pdbx_seq_one_letter_code
_entity_poly.pdbx_strand_id
1 'polypeptide(L)'
;SSCITKNPYDIWQADALQEQLDANGQRACEAGCYQCLLSYFNQPDHEHIDRHNADAIDLLVALANAQVQPLATEPTSVSERATSDAQDLIAQWLLALNVAGLRQPDATRVPVDQGAVTAAGRYQAARVLVFVHSLASERITRLTDKGWRVL
;
A
#
# COMPACT_ATOMS: atom_id res chain seq x y z
N SER A 1 19.08 -16.52 -21.14
CA SER A 1 18.24 -16.00 -20.05
C SER A 1 18.54 -14.53 -19.84
N SER A 2 17.77 -13.65 -20.48
CA SER A 2 17.86 -12.21 -20.27
C SER A 2 16.71 -11.81 -19.36
N CYS A 3 17.01 -11.47 -18.11
CA CYS A 3 16.03 -10.94 -17.18
C CYS A 3 15.70 -9.52 -17.65
N ILE A 4 14.50 -9.32 -18.21
CA ILE A 4 13.98 -7.98 -18.51
C ILE A 4 13.68 -7.32 -17.16
N THR A 5 14.64 -6.55 -16.66
CA THR A 5 14.40 -5.59 -15.57
C THR A 5 13.57 -4.45 -16.17
N LYS A 6 12.23 -4.54 -16.11
CA LYS A 6 11.37 -3.39 -16.39
C LYS A 6 11.64 -2.32 -15.33
N ASN A 7 11.92 -1.10 -15.80
CA ASN A 7 12.15 0.08 -14.99
C ASN A 7 10.86 0.40 -14.19
N PRO A 8 10.91 0.67 -12.88
CA PRO A 8 9.73 0.97 -12.07
C PRO A 8 8.99 2.28 -12.45
N TYR A 9 9.43 2.97 -13.51
CA TYR A 9 8.87 4.22 -14.02
C TYR A 9 8.32 4.12 -15.45
N ASP A 10 8.21 2.92 -16.03
CA ASP A 10 7.59 2.76 -17.34
C ASP A 10 6.08 2.98 -17.23
N ILE A 11 5.60 4.04 -17.88
CA ILE A 11 4.18 4.35 -18.03
C ILE A 11 3.57 3.25 -18.90
N TRP A 12 2.48 2.65 -18.42
CA TRP A 12 1.70 1.70 -19.19
C TRP A 12 0.99 2.43 -20.34
N GLN A 13 1.12 1.91 -21.56
CA GLN A 13 0.45 2.43 -22.74
C GLN A 13 -0.44 1.33 -23.33
N ALA A 14 -1.73 1.62 -23.51
CA ALA A 14 -2.72 0.63 -23.96
C ALA A 14 -2.38 0.06 -25.34
N ASP A 15 -1.92 0.91 -26.26
CA ASP A 15 -1.50 0.56 -27.62
C ASP A 15 -0.20 -0.26 -27.68
N ALA A 16 0.62 -0.20 -26.64
CA ALA A 16 1.85 -0.98 -26.51
C ALA A 16 1.63 -2.37 -25.90
N LEU A 17 0.41 -2.69 -25.43
CA LEU A 17 0.09 -4.01 -24.87
C LEU A 17 -0.08 -5.04 -25.98
N GLN A 18 0.82 -6.02 -26.03
CA GLN A 18 0.79 -7.12 -26.99
C GLN A 18 0.54 -8.46 -26.29
N GLU A 19 -0.35 -9.26 -26.87
CA GLU A 19 -0.56 -10.64 -26.43
C GLU A 19 0.66 -11.50 -26.80
N GLN A 20 1.18 -12.26 -25.83
CA GLN A 20 2.26 -13.23 -26.08
C GLN A 20 1.69 -14.52 -26.67
N LEU A 21 2.24 -14.92 -27.82
CA LEU A 21 1.95 -16.18 -28.49
C LEU A 21 3.11 -17.16 -28.33
N ASP A 22 2.81 -18.46 -28.38
CA ASP A 22 3.79 -19.52 -28.41
C ASP A 22 4.42 -19.69 -29.82
N ALA A 23 5.34 -20.64 -29.95
CA ALA A 23 6.04 -20.92 -31.21
C ALA A 23 5.12 -21.36 -32.35
N ASN A 24 3.89 -21.79 -32.05
CA ASN A 24 2.89 -22.21 -33.02
C ASN A 24 1.90 -21.07 -33.36
N GLY A 25 2.12 -19.87 -32.83
CA GLY A 25 1.19 -18.74 -32.96
C GLY A 25 -0.09 -18.92 -32.15
N GLN A 26 -0.12 -19.88 -31.22
CA GLN A 26 -1.25 -20.10 -30.31
C GLN A 26 -1.02 -19.33 -29.01
N ARG A 27 -2.10 -19.06 -28.27
CA ARG A 27 -1.97 -18.44 -26.95
C ARG A 27 -1.32 -19.45 -26.01
N ALA A 28 -0.22 -19.07 -25.37
CA ALA A 28 0.43 -19.94 -24.39
C ALA A 28 -0.56 -20.30 -23.27
N CYS A 29 -0.90 -21.59 -23.11
CA CYS A 29 -1.88 -22.05 -22.12
C CYS A 29 -1.53 -21.59 -20.69
N GLU A 30 -0.24 -21.52 -20.37
CA GLU A 30 0.29 -21.12 -19.07
C GLU A 30 0.22 -19.61 -18.81
N ALA A 31 0.04 -18.80 -19.86
CA ALA A 31 -0.23 -17.37 -19.77
C ALA A 31 -1.73 -17.06 -19.52
N GLY A 32 -2.53 -18.09 -19.23
CA GLY A 32 -3.94 -17.94 -18.92
C GLY A 32 -4.78 -17.70 -20.18
N CYS A 33 -4.81 -18.67 -21.10
CA CYS A 33 -5.79 -18.61 -22.17
C CYS A 33 -7.20 -18.79 -21.56
N TYR A 34 -8.16 -17.99 -22.02
CA TYR A 34 -9.55 -17.97 -21.49
C TYR A 34 -10.16 -19.37 -21.39
N GLN A 35 -9.84 -20.20 -22.37
CA GLN A 35 -10.35 -21.55 -22.49
C GLN A 35 -9.83 -22.51 -21.40
N CYS A 36 -8.66 -22.24 -20.81
CA CYS A 36 -8.11 -23.01 -19.69
C CYS A 36 -8.35 -22.35 -18.32
N LEU A 37 -8.42 -21.02 -18.26
CA LEU A 37 -8.58 -20.27 -17.01
C LEU A 37 -10.02 -20.35 -16.46
N LEU A 38 -11.00 -20.42 -17.36
CA LEU A 38 -12.43 -20.33 -17.03
C LEU A 38 -13.19 -21.66 -17.21
N SER A 39 -12.50 -22.70 -17.70
CA SER A 39 -12.99 -24.09 -17.65
C SER A 39 -13.04 -24.64 -16.22
N TYR A 40 -12.38 -24.00 -15.26
CA TYR A 40 -12.62 -24.28 -13.84
C TYR A 40 -14.03 -23.80 -13.50
N PHE A 41 -14.87 -24.73 -13.04
CA PHE A 41 -16.29 -24.59 -12.65
C PHE A 41 -16.65 -23.44 -11.69
N ASN A 42 -15.71 -22.55 -11.36
CA ASN A 42 -15.86 -21.44 -10.43
C ASN A 42 -16.33 -20.12 -11.07
N GLN A 43 -16.44 -20.01 -12.39
CA GLN A 43 -16.89 -18.77 -13.06
C GLN A 43 -17.95 -19.07 -14.14
N PRO A 44 -19.23 -19.23 -13.75
CA PRO A 44 -20.32 -19.52 -14.69
C PRO A 44 -20.53 -18.41 -15.73
N ASP A 45 -20.27 -17.16 -15.38
CA ASP A 45 -20.50 -15.98 -16.24
C ASP A 45 -19.31 -15.65 -17.17
N HIS A 46 -18.36 -16.56 -17.33
CA HIS A 46 -17.12 -16.31 -18.05
C HIS A 46 -17.31 -15.91 -19.53
N GLU A 47 -18.44 -16.31 -20.13
CA GLU A 47 -18.83 -15.90 -21.49
C GLU A 47 -19.00 -14.39 -21.65
N HIS A 48 -19.28 -13.66 -20.55
CA HIS A 48 -19.47 -12.21 -20.56
C HIS A 48 -18.19 -11.41 -20.35
N ILE A 49 -17.09 -12.06 -19.98
CA ILE A 49 -15.86 -11.35 -19.67
C ILE A 49 -15.10 -11.15 -21.00
N ASP A 50 -14.86 -9.90 -21.40
CA ASP A 50 -14.02 -9.55 -22.55
C ASP A 50 -12.78 -8.79 -22.10
N ARG A 51 -11.63 -9.46 -22.10
CA ARG A 51 -10.35 -8.86 -21.71
C ARG A 51 -9.73 -7.96 -22.79
N HIS A 52 -10.25 -7.96 -24.01
CA HIS A 52 -9.83 -7.05 -25.09
C HIS A 52 -10.72 -5.81 -25.17
N ASN A 53 -11.69 -5.68 -24.26
CA ASN A 53 -12.52 -4.50 -24.18
C ASN A 53 -11.64 -3.26 -23.98
N ALA A 54 -11.65 -2.35 -24.96
CA ALA A 54 -10.79 -1.18 -24.98
C ALA A 54 -11.03 -0.26 -23.77
N ASP A 55 -12.28 -0.03 -23.40
CA ASP A 55 -12.64 0.82 -22.26
C ASP A 55 -12.11 0.25 -20.94
N ALA A 56 -12.17 -1.07 -20.79
CA ALA A 56 -11.63 -1.76 -19.62
C ALA A 56 -10.11 -1.68 -19.57
N ILE A 57 -9.42 -1.87 -20.70
CA ILE A 57 -7.97 -1.74 -20.80
C ILE A 57 -7.54 -0.31 -20.45
N ASP A 58 -8.20 0.69 -21.01
CA ASP A 58 -7.89 2.10 -20.77
C ASP A 58 -8.05 2.47 -19.29
N LEU A 59 -9.13 2.01 -18.65
CA LEU A 59 -9.34 2.19 -17.22
C LEU A 59 -8.23 1.54 -16.39
N LEU A 60 -7.85 0.30 -16.72
CA LEU A 60 -6.80 -0.43 -16.00
C LEU A 60 -5.43 0.23 -16.18
N VAL A 61 -5.12 0.73 -17.38
CA VAL A 61 -3.90 1.50 -17.67
C VAL A 61 -3.89 2.80 -16.86
N ALA A 62 -5.01 3.51 -16.80
CA ALA A 62 -5.13 4.73 -16.00
C ALA A 62 -4.89 4.44 -14.50
N LEU A 63 -5.45 3.36 -13.97
CA LEU A 63 -5.23 2.94 -12.58
C LEU A 63 -3.78 2.51 -12.32
N ALA A 64 -3.16 1.76 -13.25
CA ALA A 64 -1.78 1.32 -13.13
C ALA A 64 -0.79 2.50 -13.14
N ASN A 65 -1.13 3.57 -13.86
CA ASN A 65 -0.34 4.80 -13.93
C ASN A 65 -0.70 5.82 -12.83
N ALA A 66 -1.74 5.57 -12.02
CA ALA A 66 -2.21 6.53 -11.04
C ALA A 66 -1.17 6.76 -9.94
N GLN A 67 -0.90 8.03 -9.62
CA GLN A 67 -0.08 8.41 -8.48
C GLN A 67 -0.98 8.91 -7.36
N VAL A 68 -0.81 8.36 -6.16
CA VAL A 68 -1.53 8.81 -4.97
C VAL A 68 -0.70 9.84 -4.24
N GLN A 69 -1.33 10.98 -3.93
CA GLN A 69 -0.74 11.95 -3.00
C GLN A 69 -1.36 11.76 -1.62
N PRO A 70 -0.55 11.80 -0.55
CA PRO A 70 -1.09 11.83 0.80
C PRO A 70 -1.90 13.12 0.97
N LEU A 71 -3.16 12.97 1.39
CA LEU A 71 -3.99 14.10 1.75
C LEU A 71 -3.39 14.78 2.97
N ALA A 72 -3.02 16.06 2.83
CA ALA A 72 -2.56 16.87 3.96
C ALA A 72 -3.70 16.96 4.99
N THR A 73 -3.54 16.24 6.09
CA THR A 73 -4.44 16.37 7.24
C THR A 73 -4.03 17.64 7.97
N GLU A 74 -4.82 18.69 7.81
CA GLU A 74 -4.77 19.86 8.69
C GLU A 74 -4.94 19.36 10.15
N PRO A 75 -4.03 19.72 11.07
CA PRO A 75 -4.11 19.24 12.44
C PRO A 75 -5.30 19.92 13.12
N THR A 76 -6.38 19.16 13.34
CA THR A 76 -7.45 19.57 14.25
C THR A 76 -6.86 19.65 15.65
N SER A 77 -6.77 20.87 16.18
CA SER A 77 -6.27 21.18 17.51
C SER A 77 -7.10 20.47 18.58
N VAL A 78 -6.49 19.49 19.26
CA VAL A 78 -7.07 18.86 20.46
C VAL A 78 -6.09 18.98 21.62
N SER A 79 -6.50 19.79 22.61
CA SER A 79 -6.02 19.87 24.00
C SER A 79 -4.51 20.11 24.23
N GLU A 80 -4.15 21.36 24.47
CA GLU A 80 -2.79 21.94 24.47
C GLU A 80 -1.88 21.55 25.66
N ARG A 81 -2.34 20.77 26.64
CA ARG A 81 -1.56 20.50 27.87
C ARG A 81 -1.00 19.09 28.02
N ALA A 82 -1.63 18.09 27.41
CA ALA A 82 -1.06 16.73 27.29
C ALA A 82 -0.28 16.55 25.99
N THR A 83 -0.52 17.42 25.01
CA THR A 83 0.12 17.40 23.70
C THR A 83 1.56 17.85 23.76
N SER A 84 1.91 18.89 24.53
CA SER A 84 3.30 19.38 24.56
C SER A 84 4.26 18.34 25.12
N ASP A 85 3.91 17.67 26.24
CA ASP A 85 4.75 16.63 26.85
C ASP A 85 4.96 15.43 25.89
N ALA A 86 3.88 14.96 25.26
CA ALA A 86 3.98 13.91 24.24
C ALA A 86 4.77 14.37 23.01
N GLN A 87 4.62 15.63 22.58
CA GLN A 87 5.39 16.20 21.47
C GLN A 87 6.88 16.29 21.79
N ASP A 88 7.23 16.62 23.03
CA ASP A 88 8.59 16.69 23.54
C ASP A 88 9.21 15.29 23.61
N LEU A 89 8.46 14.28 24.08
CA LEU A 89 8.90 12.88 24.09
C LEU A 89 9.09 12.32 22.67
N ILE A 90 8.21 12.65 21.72
CA ILE A 90 8.39 12.26 20.31
C ILE A 90 9.66 12.87 19.75
N ALA A 91 9.93 14.16 20.02
CA ALA A 91 11.14 14.82 19.54
C ALA A 91 12.40 14.20 20.15
N GLN A 92 12.39 13.89 21.44
CA GLN A 92 13.50 13.21 22.13
C GLN A 92 13.75 11.80 21.56
N TRP A 93 12.69 11.03 21.31
CA TRP A 93 12.80 9.72 20.70
C TRP A 93 13.40 9.78 19.29
N LEU A 94 12.95 10.71 18.44
CA LEU A 94 13.51 10.88 17.09
C LEU A 94 14.99 11.30 17.11
N LEU A 95 15.36 12.16 18.07
CA LEU A 95 16.76 12.54 18.29
C LEU A 95 17.58 11.32 18.70
N ALA A 96 17.09 10.49 19.63
CA ALA A 96 17.76 9.28 20.07
C ALA A 96 17.97 8.28 18.92
N LEU A 97 16.98 8.11 18.04
CA LEU A 97 17.14 7.29 16.83
C LEU A 97 18.27 7.81 15.93
N ASN A 98 18.32 9.13 15.72
CA ASN A 98 19.34 9.77 14.90
C ASN A 98 20.74 9.60 15.49
N VAL A 99 20.90 9.86 16.79
CA VAL A 99 22.18 9.71 17.51
C VAL A 99 22.66 8.25 17.50
N ALA A 100 21.73 7.29 17.60
CA ALA A 100 22.05 5.87 17.53
C ALA A 100 22.28 5.36 16.10
N GLY A 101 22.10 6.19 15.07
CA GLY A 101 22.21 5.77 13.66
C GLY A 101 21.16 4.74 13.23
N LEU A 102 20.02 4.68 13.94
CA LEU A 102 18.94 3.76 13.64
C LEU A 102 18.06 4.29 12.50
N ARG A 103 17.34 3.38 11.85
CA ARG A 103 16.41 3.73 10.79
C ARG A 103 15.32 4.66 11.33
N GLN A 104 15.09 5.77 10.64
CA GLN A 104 14.00 6.69 10.92
C GLN A 104 12.64 6.12 10.45
N PRO A 105 11.53 6.46 11.11
CA PRO A 105 10.20 6.08 10.64
C PRO A 105 9.87 6.74 9.29
N ASP A 106 9.03 6.09 8.49
CA ASP A 106 8.60 6.60 7.19
C ASP A 106 7.65 7.81 7.34
N ALA A 107 6.93 7.90 8.45
CA ALA A 107 6.13 9.06 8.82
C ALA A 107 6.12 9.25 10.33
N THR A 108 6.11 10.50 10.80
CA THR A 108 6.05 10.86 12.22
C THR A 108 4.72 11.54 12.55
N ARG A 109 4.27 11.46 13.80
CA ARG A 109 3.03 12.11 14.27
C ARG A 109 1.81 11.72 13.43
N VAL A 110 1.63 10.41 13.26
CA VAL A 110 0.57 9.86 12.39
C VAL A 110 -0.72 9.70 13.20
N PRO A 111 -1.82 10.41 12.86
CA PRO A 111 -3.11 10.15 13.49
C PRO A 111 -3.61 8.76 13.09
N VAL A 112 -3.98 7.94 14.07
CA VAL A 112 -4.53 6.60 13.87
C VAL A 112 -5.80 6.40 14.69
N ASP A 113 -6.54 5.34 14.36
CA ASP A 113 -7.86 5.06 14.94
C ASP A 113 -8.82 6.25 14.79
N GLN A 114 -9.00 6.73 13.56
CA GLN A 114 -9.83 7.90 13.22
C GLN A 114 -9.38 9.21 13.90
N GLY A 115 -8.09 9.33 14.20
CA GLY A 115 -7.51 10.50 14.86
C GLY A 115 -7.64 10.50 16.38
N ALA A 116 -8.14 9.41 16.98
CA ALA A 116 -8.26 9.28 18.43
C ALA A 116 -6.90 9.19 19.14
N VAL A 117 -5.84 8.80 18.45
CA VAL A 117 -4.46 8.74 18.96
C VAL A 117 -3.46 9.13 17.88
N THR A 118 -2.31 9.64 18.32
CA THR A 118 -1.20 9.99 17.43
C THR A 118 -0.03 9.06 17.68
N ALA A 119 0.39 8.29 16.67
CA ALA A 119 1.60 7.49 16.72
C ALA A 119 2.83 8.38 16.56
N ALA A 120 3.87 8.14 17.36
CA ALA A 120 5.16 8.83 17.29
C ALA A 120 5.82 8.61 15.93
N GLY A 121 5.78 7.37 15.43
CA GLY A 121 6.31 7.01 14.11
C GLY A 121 5.61 5.80 13.49
N ARG A 122 5.62 5.74 12.16
CA ARG A 122 5.10 4.64 11.35
C ARG A 122 6.20 4.07 10.46
N TYR A 123 6.40 2.76 10.52
CA TYR A 123 7.22 2.00 9.58
C TYR A 123 6.29 1.19 8.67
N GLN A 124 6.10 1.66 7.44
CA GLN A 124 5.12 1.13 6.50
C GLN A 124 5.47 -0.29 6.05
N ALA A 125 6.71 -0.53 5.63
CA ALA A 125 7.15 -1.85 5.16
C ALA A 125 7.06 -2.93 6.25
N ALA A 126 7.32 -2.56 7.50
CA ALA A 126 7.26 -3.47 8.64
C ALA A 126 5.88 -3.51 9.32
N ARG A 127 4.92 -2.71 8.84
CA ARG A 127 3.60 -2.49 9.45
C ARG A 127 3.67 -2.18 10.96
N VAL A 128 4.60 -1.30 11.36
CA VAL A 128 4.79 -0.92 12.78
C VAL A 128 4.30 0.49 13.05
N LEU A 129 3.61 0.67 14.18
CA LEU A 129 3.30 1.96 14.78
C LEU A 129 3.99 2.04 16.15
N VAL A 130 4.73 3.12 16.39
CA VAL A 130 5.42 3.37 17.67
C VAL A 130 4.69 4.46 18.44
N PHE A 131 4.50 4.27 19.74
CA PHE A 131 3.94 5.24 20.66
C PHE A 131 4.92 5.51 21.79
N VAL A 132 5.04 6.77 22.21
CA VAL A 132 5.91 7.17 23.35
C VAL A 132 5.16 7.19 24.68
N HIS A 133 3.89 6.75 24.69
CA HIS A 133 3.05 6.65 25.87
C HIS A 133 2.30 5.32 25.87
N SER A 134 1.84 4.89 27.04
CA SER A 134 1.01 3.70 27.14
C SER A 134 -0.32 3.87 26.41
N LEU A 135 -0.76 2.82 25.73
CA LEU A 135 -2.09 2.72 25.11
C LEU A 135 -2.97 1.75 25.92
N ALA A 136 -4.28 2.02 25.92
CA ALA A 136 -5.25 1.07 26.45
C ALA A 136 -5.25 -0.23 25.61
N SER A 137 -5.37 -1.38 26.26
CA SER A 137 -5.29 -2.71 25.63
C SER A 137 -6.27 -2.87 24.46
N GLU A 138 -7.49 -2.34 24.58
CA GLU A 138 -8.49 -2.37 23.51
C GLU A 138 -8.00 -1.70 22.21
N ARG A 139 -7.25 -0.59 22.33
CA ARG A 139 -6.70 0.12 21.17
C ARG A 139 -5.56 -0.68 20.55
N ILE A 140 -4.72 -1.32 21.36
CA ILE A 140 -3.66 -2.22 20.88
C ILE A 140 -4.30 -3.37 20.08
N THR A 141 -5.34 -4.02 20.62
CA THR A 141 -6.06 -5.09 19.91
C THR A 141 -6.65 -4.59 18.59
N ARG A 142 -7.39 -3.46 18.59
CA ARG A 142 -7.96 -2.88 17.35
C ARG A 142 -6.91 -2.59 16.28
N LEU A 143 -5.75 -2.04 16.65
CA LEU A 143 -4.68 -1.75 15.71
C LEU A 143 -4.03 -3.06 15.20
N THR A 144 -3.90 -4.05 16.08
CA THR A 144 -3.38 -5.37 15.74
C THR A 144 -4.30 -6.14 14.78
N ASP A 145 -5.61 -6.08 14.99
CA ASP A 145 -6.63 -6.66 14.09
C ASP A 145 -6.60 -6.00 12.71
N LYS A 146 -6.27 -4.70 12.63
CA LYS A 146 -5.99 -3.98 11.38
C LYS A 146 -4.63 -4.33 10.76
N GLY A 147 -3.91 -5.29 11.33
CA GLY A 147 -2.62 -5.80 10.89
C GLY A 147 -1.44 -4.88 11.22
N TRP A 148 -1.55 -3.99 12.20
CA TRP A 148 -0.42 -3.17 12.67
C TRP A 148 0.22 -3.79 13.91
N ARG A 149 1.55 -3.85 13.93
CA ARG A 149 2.30 -4.11 15.16
C ARG A 149 2.46 -2.81 15.93
N VAL A 150 2.02 -2.78 17.18
CA VAL A 150 2.10 -1.62 18.07
C VAL A 150 3.30 -1.78 19.00
N LEU A 151 4.15 -0.74 19.09
CA LEU A 151 5.30 -0.64 20.00
C LEU A 151 5.16 0.57 20.91
#